data_AF-A0A8X6LYP4-F1
#
_entry.id   AF-A0A8X6LYP4-F1
#
_cell.length_a   1.000
_cell.length_b   1.000
_cell.length_c   1.000
_cell.angle_alpha   90.00
_cell.angle_beta   90.00
_cell.angle_gamma   90.00
#
_symmetry.space_group_name_H-M   'P 1'
#
loop_
_entity.id
_entity.type
_entity.pdbx_description
1 polymer ?
#
loop_
_entity_poly.entity_id
_entity_poly.type
_entity_poly.pdbx_seq_one_letter_code
_entity_poly.pdbx_strand_id
1 'polypeptide(L)'
;MQAVSIIEESNCQLLCSKSRIAPTKLMTILRLELCACLLLSKLTRKVISALKMQIESMQLWSYTTISLVGINTPANLLKTFVGNRVSQIQQLSKDF
;
A
#
# COMPACT_ATOMS: atom_id res chain seq x y z
N MET A 1 -11.64 -31.34 32.78
CA MET A 1 -10.88 -30.09 32.60
C MET A 1 -11.13 -29.62 31.18
N GLN A 2 -12.21 -28.86 30.94
CA GLN A 2 -12.55 -28.38 29.59
C GLN A 2 -11.77 -27.08 29.34
N ALA A 3 -10.85 -27.12 28.38
CA ALA A 3 -10.20 -25.93 27.87
C ALA A 3 -11.21 -25.16 27.01
N VAL A 4 -11.56 -23.96 27.45
CA VAL A 4 -12.37 -23.01 26.69
C VAL A 4 -11.57 -22.62 25.45
N SER A 5 -12.04 -23.05 24.28
CA SER A 5 -11.53 -22.57 23.00
C SER A 5 -12.08 -21.18 22.78
N ILE A 6 -11.28 -20.15 23.05
CA ILE A 6 -11.57 -18.79 22.61
C ILE A 6 -11.29 -18.79 21.11
N ILE A 7 -12.26 -19.22 20.31
CA ILE A 7 -12.23 -18.99 18.87
C ILE A 7 -12.78 -17.59 18.70
N GLU A 8 -11.92 -16.57 18.76
CA GLU A 8 -12.32 -15.26 18.25
C GLU A 8 -12.62 -15.43 16.77
N GLU A 9 -13.90 -15.32 16.42
CA GLU A 9 -14.38 -15.46 15.05
C GLU A 9 -13.89 -14.26 14.23
N SER A 10 -12.68 -14.39 13.69
CA SER A 10 -12.03 -13.35 12.88
C SER A 10 -12.72 -13.28 11.52
N ASN A 11 -13.60 -12.31 11.32
CA ASN A 11 -14.30 -12.09 10.06
C ASN A 11 -13.39 -11.30 9.09
N CYS A 12 -13.07 -11.88 7.93
CA CYS A 12 -12.30 -11.22 6.88
C CYS A 12 -13.12 -11.11 5.60
N GLN A 13 -13.31 -9.88 5.11
CA GLN A 13 -14.05 -9.60 3.89
C GLN A 13 -13.22 -8.78 2.91
N LEU A 14 -13.26 -9.16 1.64
CA LEU A 14 -12.65 -8.37 0.58
C LEU A 14 -13.54 -7.16 0.28
N LEU A 15 -13.08 -5.97 0.64
CA LEU A 15 -13.84 -4.75 0.38
C LEU A 15 -13.66 -4.22 -1.04
N CYS A 16 -12.44 -4.27 -1.57
CA CYS A 16 -12.14 -3.79 -2.91
C CYS A 16 -10.86 -4.44 -3.46
N SER A 17 -10.76 -4.49 -4.78
CA SER A 17 -9.55 -4.90 -5.49
C SER A 17 -9.34 -4.02 -6.72
N LYS A 18 -8.08 -3.73 -7.03
CA LYS A 18 -7.71 -2.98 -8.22
C LYS A 18 -6.39 -3.50 -8.77
N SER A 19 -6.44 -4.01 -10.00
CA SER A 19 -5.26 -4.44 -10.75
C SER A 19 -5.01 -3.54 -11.96
N ARG A 20 -3.76 -3.47 -12.41
CA ARG A 20 -3.36 -2.79 -13.64
C ARG A 20 -2.34 -3.64 -14.39
N ILE A 21 -2.54 -3.78 -15.70
CA ILE A 21 -1.59 -4.44 -16.59
C ILE A 21 -0.33 -3.58 -16.71
N ALA A 22 0.84 -4.23 -16.80
CA ALA A 22 2.11 -3.55 -16.97
C ALA A 22 2.08 -2.67 -18.24
N PRO A 23 2.64 -1.44 -18.20
CA PRO A 23 2.73 -0.58 -19.37
C PRO A 23 3.52 -1.24 -20.51
N THR A 24 3.12 -0.99 -21.76
CA THR A 24 3.84 -1.46 -22.97
C THR A 24 5.24 -0.86 -23.08
N LYS A 25 5.49 0.28 -22.44
CA LYS A 25 6.82 0.89 -22.36
C LYS A 25 7.68 0.05 -21.40
N LEU A 26 8.88 -0.29 -21.84
CA LEU A 26 9.85 -1.01 -21.01
C LEU A 26 10.15 -0.23 -19.72
N MET A 27 9.94 -0.88 -18.58
CA MET A 27 10.22 -0.35 -17.25
C MET A 27 10.94 -1.40 -16.41
N THR A 28 11.79 -0.94 -15.51
CA THR A 28 12.45 -1.83 -14.55
C THR A 28 11.44 -2.35 -13.52
N ILE A 29 11.71 -3.54 -12.98
CA ILE A 29 10.87 -4.17 -11.94
C ILE A 29 10.59 -3.17 -10.80
N LEU A 30 11.63 -2.53 -10.25
CA LEU A 30 11.47 -1.52 -9.18
C LEU A 30 10.47 -0.40 -9.52
N ARG A 31 10.41 0.05 -10.78
CA ARG A 31 9.45 1.08 -11.17
C ARG A 31 8.02 0.55 -11.24
N LEU A 32 7.84 -0.72 -11.63
CA LEU A 32 6.54 -1.39 -11.61
C LEU A 32 6.07 -1.57 -10.16
N GLU A 33 6.96 -2.03 -9.26
CA GLU A 33 6.70 -2.15 -7.82
C GLU A 33 6.20 -0.84 -7.22
N LEU A 34 6.91 0.26 -7.47
CA LEU A 34 6.53 1.58 -6.95
C LEU A 34 5.20 2.08 -7.54
N CYS A 35 4.89 1.71 -8.78
CA CYS A 35 3.59 2.02 -9.37
C CYS A 35 2.47 1.21 -8.71
N ALA A 36 2.72 -0.05 -8.36
CA ALA A 36 1.79 -0.89 -7.60
C ALA A 36 1.57 -0.33 -6.19
N CYS A 37 2.63 0.03 -5.48
CA CYS A 37 2.54 0.68 -4.16
C CYS A 37 1.73 1.98 -4.21
N LEU A 38 1.99 2.83 -5.21
CA LEU A 38 1.22 4.06 -5.39
C LEU A 38 -0.26 3.79 -5.73
N LEU A 39 -0.54 2.75 -6.52
CA LEU A 39 -1.91 2.35 -6.82
C LEU A 39 -2.65 1.91 -5.55
N LEU A 40 -1.98 1.14 -4.70
CA LEU A 40 -2.49 0.70 -3.40
C LEU A 40 -2.79 1.90 -2.50
N SER A 41 -1.83 2.80 -2.26
CA SER A 41 -2.05 3.99 -1.41
C SER A 41 -3.22 4.85 -1.89
N LYS A 42 -3.39 5.00 -3.21
CA LYS A 42 -4.53 5.73 -3.80
C LYS A 42 -5.85 5.01 -3.62
N LEU A 43 -5.87 3.68 -3.78
CA LEU A 43 -7.06 2.89 -3.56
C LEU A 43 -7.49 3.00 -2.11
N THR A 44 -6.57 2.81 -1.17
CA THR A 44 -6.93 2.80 0.24
C THR A 44 -7.41 4.16 0.71
N ARG A 45 -6.82 5.26 0.21
CA ARG A 45 -7.34 6.60 0.48
C ARG A 45 -8.80 6.78 0.01
N LYS A 46 -9.14 6.27 -1.17
CA LYS A 46 -10.52 6.33 -1.69
C LYS A 46 -11.47 5.49 -0.86
N VAL A 47 -11.01 4.32 -0.44
CA VAL A 47 -11.76 3.38 0.38
C VAL A 47 -12.06 3.99 1.74
N ILE A 48 -11.04 4.47 2.47
CA ILE A 48 -11.21 5.19 3.74
C ILE A 48 -12.18 6.36 3.57
N SER A 49 -12.05 7.16 2.52
CA SER A 49 -12.95 8.29 2.28
C SER A 49 -14.41 7.85 2.01
N ALA A 50 -14.62 6.62 1.54
CA ALA A 50 -15.95 6.07 1.28
C ALA A 50 -16.54 5.35 2.51
N LEU A 51 -15.71 4.68 3.32
CA LEU A 51 -16.14 4.16 4.62
C LEU A 51 -16.23 5.31 5.61
N LYS A 52 -17.45 5.74 5.92
CA LYS A 52 -17.71 6.71 7.01
C LYS A 52 -17.61 6.03 8.39
N MET A 53 -16.57 5.23 8.61
CA MET A 53 -16.35 4.43 9.81
C MET A 53 -14.94 4.67 10.36
N GLN A 54 -14.76 4.50 11.66
CA GLN A 54 -13.43 4.56 12.28
C GLN A 54 -12.65 3.29 11.97
N ILE A 55 -11.42 3.45 11.48
CA ILE A 55 -10.48 2.36 11.19
C ILE A 55 -9.43 2.40 12.29
N GLU A 56 -9.33 1.35 13.09
CA GLU A 56 -8.41 1.29 14.24
C GLU A 56 -6.96 1.07 13.83
N SER A 57 -6.72 0.29 12.77
CA SER A 57 -5.38 0.01 12.27
C SER A 57 -5.42 -0.25 10.77
N MET A 58 -4.40 0.26 10.07
CA MET A 58 -4.25 0.06 8.65
C MET A 58 -2.82 -0.28 8.28
N GLN A 59 -2.65 -1.43 7.62
CA GLN A 59 -1.33 -1.90 7.17
C GLN A 59 -1.34 -2.07 5.65
N LEU A 60 -0.33 -1.50 4.99
CA LEU A 60 -0.12 -1.65 3.55
C LEU A 60 1.08 -2.55 3.30
N TRP A 61 0.90 -3.59 2.49
CA TRP A 61 1.91 -4.60 2.24
C TRP A 61 2.51 -4.46 0.84
N SER A 62 3.83 -4.66 0.76
CA SER A 62 4.57 -4.82 -0.48
C SER A 62 5.51 -6.02 -0.37
N TYR A 63 5.70 -6.76 -1.45
CA TYR A 63 6.51 -7.99 -1.46
C TYR A 63 8.00 -7.75 -1.70
N THR A 64 8.41 -6.52 -2.05
CA THR A 64 9.82 -6.21 -2.32
C THR A 64 10.42 -5.31 -1.26
N THR A 65 11.52 -5.76 -0.65
CA THR A 65 12.32 -4.95 0.30
C THR A 65 12.83 -3.66 -0.34
N ILE A 66 13.15 -3.67 -1.64
CA ILE A 66 13.64 -2.50 -2.38
C ILE A 66 12.56 -1.40 -2.45
N SER A 67 11.28 -1.77 -2.64
CA SER A 67 10.19 -0.79 -2.59
C SER A 67 10.02 -0.21 -1.19
N LEU A 68 10.11 -1.05 -0.15
CA LEU A 68 9.96 -0.64 1.25
C LEU A 68 11.08 0.31 1.67
N VAL A 69 12.33 -0.04 1.39
CA VAL A 69 13.49 0.83 1.64
C VAL A 69 13.38 2.13 0.84
N GLY A 70 12.96 2.04 -0.43
CA GLY A 70 12.74 3.21 -1.28
C GLY A 70 11.67 4.16 -0.74
N ILE A 71 10.55 3.64 -0.24
CA ILE A 71 9.46 4.43 0.37
C ILE A 71 9.92 5.09 1.67
N ASN A 72 10.79 4.45 2.43
CA ASN A 72 11.34 5.01 3.68
C ASN A 72 12.51 5.99 3.44
N THR A 73 13.05 6.04 2.23
CA THR A 73 14.14 6.97 1.88
C THR A 73 13.56 8.36 1.56
N PRO A 74 14.20 9.45 1.99
CA PRO A 74 13.82 10.80 1.57
C PRO A 74 13.78 10.93 0.04
N ALA A 75 12.64 11.40 -0.49
CA ALA A 75 12.39 11.44 -1.93
C ALA A 75 13.41 12.29 -2.72
N ASN A 76 14.02 13.29 -2.07
CA ASN A 76 15.03 14.19 -2.66
C ASN A 76 16.37 13.48 -2.95
N LEU A 77 16.65 12.35 -2.31
CA LEU A 77 17.86 11.55 -2.55
C LEU A 77 17.69 10.56 -3.72
N LEU A 78 16.46 10.40 -4.22
CA LEU A 78 16.11 9.40 -5.22
C LEU A 78 16.06 10.03 -6.62
N LYS A 79 16.36 9.23 -7.64
CA LYS A 79 16.21 9.65 -9.05
C LYS A 79 14.78 10.14 -9.30
N THR A 80 14.62 11.19 -10.10
CA THR A 80 13.35 11.92 -10.29
C THR A 80 12.10 11.05 -10.42
N PHE A 81 12.12 10.01 -11.26
CA PHE A 81 10.97 9.11 -11.41
C PHE A 81 10.59 8.41 -10.09
N VAL A 82 11.58 7.88 -9.39
CA VAL A 82 11.41 7.15 -8.13
C VAL A 82 11.04 8.13 -7.02
N GLY A 83 11.76 9.24 -6.88
CA GLY A 83 11.49 10.29 -5.90
C GLY A 83 10.07 10.85 -6.01
N ASN A 84 9.59 11.15 -7.22
CA ASN A 84 8.24 11.66 -7.43
C ASN A 84 7.15 10.66 -7.01
N ARG A 85 7.41 9.36 -7.12
CA ARG A 85 6.46 8.31 -6.69
C ARG A 85 6.53 8.07 -5.19
N VAL A 86 7.73 8.03 -4.63
CA VAL A 86 7.94 7.92 -3.18
C VAL A 86 7.32 9.11 -2.45
N SER A 87 7.52 10.34 -2.93
CA SER A 87 6.88 11.54 -2.36
C SER A 87 5.36 11.44 -2.36
N GLN A 88 4.74 10.97 -3.45
CA GLN A 88 3.30 10.75 -3.50
C GLN A 88 2.83 9.65 -2.54
N ILE A 89 3.57 8.55 -2.44
CA ILE A 89 3.24 7.46 -1.51
C ILE A 89 3.32 7.97 -0.08
N GLN A 90 4.43 8.61 0.31
CA GLN A 90 4.63 9.19 1.63
C GLN A 90 3.54 10.21 1.96
N GLN A 91 3.16 11.08 1.03
CA GLN A 91 2.07 12.03 1.24
C GLN A 91 0.73 11.32 1.47
N LEU A 92 0.44 10.28 0.68
CA LEU A 92 -0.79 9.52 0.82
C LEU A 92 -0.77 8.63 2.06
N SER A 93 0.38 8.26 2.60
CA SER A 93 0.49 7.38 3.77
C SER A 93 0.63 8.10 5.10
N LYS A 94 0.76 9.43 5.10
CA LYS A 94 0.87 10.23 6.35
C LYS A 94 -0.37 10.18 7.23
N ASP A 95 -1.55 9.93 6.64
CA ASP A 95 -2.82 9.95 7.36
C ASP A 95 -3.37 8.53 7.60
N PHE A 96 -2.54 7.50 7.40
CA PHE A 96 -2.81 6.12 7.82
C PHE A 96 -1.92 5.83 9.04
#